data_AF-A0A7C1US24-F1
#
_entry.id   AF-A0A7C1US24-F1
#
_cell.length_a   1.000
_cell.length_b   1.000
_cell.length_c   1.000
_cell.angle_alpha   90.00
_cell.angle_beta   90.00
_cell.angle_gamma   90.00
#
_symmetry.space_group_name_H-M   'P 1'
#
loop_
_entity.id
_entity.type
_entity.pdbx_description
1 polymer ?
#
loop_
_entity_poly.entity_id
_entity_poly.type
_entity_poly.pdbx_seq_one_letter_code
_entity_poly.pdbx_strand_id
1 'polypeptide(L)' 'MAKAPLFLSFFLWSLIHRTNIEMKENRKQKIFIIDDDEDVRWTLGNILQSEGYEIEECKDSETAMQMLKTSEPDLVLLGR' A
#
# COMPACT_ATOMS: atom_id res chain seq x y z
N MET A 1 27.27 39.56 -8.48
CA MET A 1 26.42 38.43 -8.05
C MET A 1 26.50 37.36 -9.13
N ALA A 2 27.26 36.29 -8.91
CA ALA A 2 27.47 35.25 -9.91
C ALA A 2 26.22 34.35 -10.00
N LYS A 3 25.64 34.23 -11.19
CA LYS A 3 24.62 33.21 -11.47
C LYS A 3 25.34 31.85 -11.54
N ALA A 4 25.04 30.95 -10.62
CA ALA A 4 25.53 29.58 -10.70
C ALA A 4 25.03 28.93 -12.02
N PRO A 5 25.84 28.11 -12.71
CA PRO A 5 25.45 27.55 -14.00
C PRO A 5 24.35 26.49 -13.82
N LEU A 6 23.33 26.50 -14.70
CA LEU A 6 22.22 25.53 -14.75
C LEU A 6 22.65 24.05 -14.74
N PHE A 7 23.92 23.78 -15.01
CA PHE A 7 24.48 22.43 -14.96
C PHE A 7 24.47 21.83 -13.55
N LEU A 8 24.68 22.64 -12.50
CA LEU A 8 24.72 22.11 -11.14
C LEU A 8 23.31 21.72 -10.66
N SER A 9 22.26 22.43 -11.06
CA SER A 9 20.89 22.07 -10.71
C SER A 9 20.45 20.78 -11.41
N PHE A 10 20.75 20.62 -12.70
CA PHE A 10 20.42 19.39 -13.42
C PHE A 10 21.25 18.18 -12.96
N PHE A 11 22.53 18.39 -12.65
CA PHE A 11 23.39 17.33 -12.12
C PHE A 11 23.03 16.93 -10.69
N LEU A 12 22.73 17.90 -9.82
CA LEU A 12 22.26 17.63 -8.45
C LEU A 12 20.87 16.98 -8.48
N TRP A 13 19.99 17.42 -9.37
CA TRP A 13 18.71 16.77 -9.65
C TRP A 13 18.94 15.33 -10.12
N SER A 14 19.82 15.11 -11.10
CA SER A 14 20.20 13.76 -11.57
C SER A 14 20.84 12.91 -10.48
N LEU A 15 21.59 13.48 -9.54
CA LEU A 15 22.20 12.75 -8.43
C LEU A 15 21.14 12.33 -7.40
N ILE A 16 20.21 13.23 -7.07
CA ILE A 16 19.05 12.96 -6.21
C ILE A 16 18.13 11.90 -6.84
N HIS A 17 17.96 11.90 -8.17
CA HIS A 17 17.09 10.95 -8.89
C HIS A 17 17.81 9.66 -9.33
N ARG A 18 19.15 9.64 -9.42
CA ARG A 18 19.95 8.41 -9.67
C ARG A 18 19.89 7.47 -8.48
N THR A 19 19.80 8.01 -7.27
CA THR A 19 19.36 7.27 -6.09
C THR A 19 17.84 7.28 -6.09
N ASN A 20 17.23 6.47 -6.96
CA ASN A 20 15.78 6.34 -7.10
C ASN A 20 15.19 5.61 -5.87
N ILE A 21 15.41 6.15 -4.69
CA ILE A 21 14.55 5.92 -3.54
C ILE A 21 13.35 6.80 -3.85
N GLU A 22 12.36 6.24 -4.56
CA GLU A 22 11.00 6.72 -4.41
C GLU A 22 10.81 6.89 -2.90
N MET A 23 10.61 8.12 -2.44
CA MET A 23 10.09 8.37 -1.11
C MET A 23 8.70 7.74 -1.11
N LYS A 24 8.65 6.42 -0.97
CA LYS A 24 7.42 5.65 -0.90
C LYS A 24 6.74 6.26 0.30
N GLU A 25 5.66 6.99 0.04
CA GLU A 25 4.74 7.50 1.04
C GLU A 25 4.65 6.43 2.13
N ASN A 26 5.05 6.76 3.35
CA ASN A 26 5.16 5.80 4.46
C ASN A 26 3.77 5.40 4.97
N ARG A 27 2.83 5.18 4.04
CA ARG A 27 1.48 4.71 4.29
C ARG A 27 1.54 3.21 4.54
N LYS A 28 0.79 2.76 5.54
CA LYS A 28 0.58 1.32 5.75
C LYS A 28 -0.07 0.76 4.48
N GLN A 29 0.45 -0.35 3.99
CA GLN A 29 -0.17 -1.03 2.85
C GLN A 29 -1.49 -1.65 3.32
N LYS A 30 -2.54 -1.45 2.53
CA LYS A 30 -3.90 -1.90 2.84
C LYS A 30 -4.18 -3.24 2.16
N ILE A 31 -4.65 -4.22 2.93
CA ILE A 31 -5.00 -5.56 2.44
C ILE A 31 -6.46 -5.86 2.76
N PHE A 32 -7.20 -6.34 1.77
CA PHE A 32 -8.57 -6.82 1.96
C PHE A 32 -8.58 -8.34 2.05
N ILE A 33 -9.24 -8.89 3.06
CA ILE A 33 -9.41 -10.33 3.24
C ILE A 33 -10.88 -10.66 3.01
N ILE A 34 -11.14 -11.51 2.02
CA ILE A 34 -12.49 -11.95 1.64
C ILE A 34 -12.51 -13.46 1.72
N ASP A 35 -13.07 -14.02 2.79
CA ASP A 35 -13.13 -15.48 3.01
C ASP A 35 -14.40 -15.76 3.83
N ASP A 36 -15.14 -16.83 3.62
CA ASP A 36 -16.35 -17.14 4.39
C ASP A 36 -16.05 -17.74 5.79
N ASP A 37 -14.86 -18.30 5.97
CA ASP A 37 -14.39 -18.94 7.20
C ASP A 37 -13.85 -17.89 8.21
N GLU A 38 -14.55 -17.73 9.33
CA GLU A 38 -14.23 -16.73 10.36
C GLU A 38 -12.88 -16.98 11.03
N ASP A 39 -12.54 -18.24 11.30
CA ASP A 39 -11.28 -18.58 11.97
C ASP A 39 -10.08 -18.26 11.07
N VAL A 40 -10.22 -18.52 9.76
CA VAL A 40 -9.21 -18.19 8.76
C VAL A 40 -9.06 -16.67 8.63
N ARG A 41 -10.16 -15.93 8.44
CA ARG A 41 -10.12 -14.45 8.35
C ARG A 41 -9.44 -13.84 9.57
N TRP A 42 -9.88 -14.22 10.77
CA TRP A 42 -9.36 -13.68 12.03
C TRP A 42 -7.87 -13.98 12.21
N THR A 43 -7.45 -15.20 11.89
CA THR A 43 -6.04 -15.61 11.98
C THR A 43 -5.17 -14.80 11.03
N LEU A 44 -5.58 -14.67 9.76
CA LEU A 44 -4.84 -13.90 8.76
C LEU A 44 -4.81 -12.40 9.11
N GLY A 45 -5.94 -11.85 9.56
CA GLY A 45 -6.05 -10.45 9.98
C GLY A 45 -5.07 -10.12 11.09
N ASN A 46 -5.01 -10.94 12.14
CA ASN A 46 -4.07 -10.71 13.25
C ASN A 46 -2.60 -10.80 12.82
N ILE A 47 -2.24 -11.79 12.02
CA ILE A 47 -0.87 -11.95 11.52
C ILE A 47 -0.47 -10.71 10.71
N LEU A 48 -1.28 -10.32 9.73
CA LEU A 48 -0.94 -9.21 8.84
C LEU A 48 -0.98 -7.85 9.57
N GLN A 49 -1.91 -7.63 10.49
CA GLN A 49 -1.90 -6.42 11.33
C GLN A 49 -0.63 -6.34 12.18
N SER A 50 -0.14 -7.47 12.72
CA SER A 50 1.09 -7.50 13.52
C SER A 50 2.35 -7.16 12.72
N GLU A 51 2.32 -7.44 11.42
CA GLU A 51 3.38 -7.07 10.45
C GLU A 51 3.24 -5.60 9.97
N GLY A 52 2.25 -4.86 10.44
CA GLY A 52 2.09 -3.42 10.20
C GLY A 52 1.16 -3.06 9.03
N TYR A 53 0.45 -4.02 8.44
CA TYR A 53 -0.55 -3.78 7.40
C TYR A 53 -1.84 -3.19 7.98
N GLU A 54 -2.57 -2.43 7.15
CA GLU A 54 -3.95 -2.05 7.42
C GLU A 54 -4.87 -3.11 6.82
N ILE A 55 -5.75 -3.70 7.63
CA ILE A 55 -6.61 -4.80 7.20
C ILE A 55 -8.08 -4.38 7.22
N GLU A 56 -8.80 -4.69 6.15
CA GLU A 56 -10.25 -4.71 6.15
C GLU A 56 -10.73 -6.13 5.77
N GLU A 57 -11.75 -6.61 6.48
CA GLU A 57 -12.24 -7.98 6.36
C GLU A 57 -13.70 -7.99 5.94
N CYS A 58 -14.08 -8.93 5.08
CA CYS A 58 -15.48 -9.26 4.82
C CYS A 58 -15.64 -10.73 4.49
N LYS A 59 -16.87 -11.24 4.66
CA LYS A 59 -17.17 -12.67 4.51
C LYS A 59 -17.69 -13.07 3.13
N ASP A 60 -18.09 -12.09 2.32
CA ASP A 60 -18.82 -12.33 1.09
C ASP A 60 -18.49 -11.32 -0.01
N SER A 61 -18.72 -11.75 -1.24
CA SER A 61 -18.41 -10.99 -2.44
C SER A 61 -19.27 -9.73 -2.60
N GLU A 62 -20.51 -9.72 -2.09
CA GLU A 62 -21.37 -8.53 -2.16
C GLU A 62 -20.80 -7.39 -1.32
N THR A 63 -20.44 -7.68 -0.08
CA THR A 63 -19.80 -6.72 0.84
C THR A 63 -18.44 -6.29 0.29
N ALA A 64 -17.63 -7.23 -0.22
CA ALA A 64 -16.35 -6.92 -0.86
C ALA A 64 -16.51 -5.92 -2.02
N MET A 65 -17.49 -6.14 -2.89
CA MET A 65 -17.75 -5.25 -4.04
C MET A 65 -18.23 -3.87 -3.61
N GLN A 66 -18.87 -3.73 -2.44
CA GLN A 66 -19.21 -2.42 -1.88
C GLN A 66 -17.95 -1.73 -1.33
N MET A 67 -17.11 -2.44 -0.57
CA MET A 67 -15.88 -1.91 0.00
C MET A 67 -14.90 -1.43 -1.09
N LEU A 68 -14.74 -2.23 -2.16
CA LEU A 68 -13.87 -1.92 -3.30
C LEU A 68 -14.31 -0.68 -4.11
N LYS A 69 -15.58 -0.24 -3.97
CA LYS A 69 -16.03 1.02 -4.59
C LYS A 69 -15.63 2.25 -3.79
N THR A 70 -15.34 2.08 -2.49
CA THR A 70 -15.06 3.18 -1.55
C THR A 70 -13.63 3.20 -1.04
N SER A 71 -12.86 2.15 -1.28
CA SER A 71 -11.50 1.96 -0.78
C SER A 71 -10.68 1.15 -1.80
N GLU A 72 -9.43 1.56 -2.03
CA GLU A 72 -8.50 0.91 -2.96
C GLU A 72 -7.43 0.14 -2.16
N PRO A 73 -7.54 -1.19 -2.03
CA PRO A 73 -6.50 -1.99 -1.38
C PRO A 73 -5.27 -2.15 -2.28
N ASP A 74 -4.10 -2.33 -1.66
CA ASP A 74 -2.87 -2.70 -2.37
C ASP A 74 -2.85 -4.21 -2.71
N LEU A 75 -3.61 -5.03 -1.97
CA LEU A 75 -3.76 -6.47 -2.19
C LEU A 75 -5.15 -6.95 -1.74
N VAL A 76 -5.71 -7.89 -2.48
CA VAL A 76 -6.92 -8.63 -2.10
C VAL A 76 -6.58 -10.11 -1.95
N LEU A 77 -6.91 -10.68 -0.79
CA LEU A 77 -6.83 -12.11 -0.51
C LEU A 77 -8.23 -12.71 -0.65
N LEU A 78 -8.36 -13.67 -1.57
CA LEU A 78 -9.61 -14.39 -1.85
C LEU A 78 -9.54 -15.79 -1.27
N GLY A 79 -10.40 -16.04 -0.30
CA GLY A 79 -10.71 -17.31 0.32
C GLY A 79 -11.73 -18.14 -0.46
N ARG A 80 -12.42 -19.02 0.26
CA ARG A 80 -13.46 -19.90 -0.30
C ARG A 80 -14.82 -19.23 -0.41
#